data_AF-A0A6L9L495-F1
#
_entry.id   AF-A0A6L9L495-F1
#
_cell.length_a   1.000
_cell.length_b   1.000
_cell.length_c   1.000
_cell.angle_alpha   90.00
_cell.angle_beta   90.00
_cell.angle_gamma   90.00
#
_symmetry.space_group_name_H-M   'P 1'
#
loop_
_entity.id
_entity.type
_entity.pdbx_description
1 polymer ?
#
loop_
_entity_poly.entity_id
_entity_poly.type
_entity_poly.pdbx_seq_one_letter_code
_entity_poly.pdbx_strand_id
1 'polypeptide(L)' 'MIYKGFVINAQPVFTNTGQRDAYQIVCPQAGLIVAICPTLSRAQKIIDRNGQRWQLFTNRS' A
#
# COMPACT_ATOMS: atom_id res chain seq x y z
N MET A 1 -18.38 3.74 -6.25
CA MET A 1 -17.23 4.31 -6.97
C MET A 1 -16.17 3.24 -7.11
N ILE A 2 -15.78 2.87 -8.33
CA ILE A 2 -14.67 1.96 -8.57
C ILE A 2 -13.40 2.82 -8.56
N TYR A 3 -12.62 2.75 -7.48
CA TYR A 3 -11.38 3.52 -7.34
C TYR A 3 -10.36 3.01 -8.37
N LYS A 4 -10.20 3.76 -9.47
CA LYS A 4 -9.27 3.44 -10.55
C LYS A 4 -7.85 3.85 -10.14
N GLY A 5 -7.07 2.86 -9.70
CA GLY A 5 -5.60 2.93 -9.62
C GLY A 5 -5.06 3.41 -8.28
N PHE A 6 -4.53 2.48 -7.49
CA PHE A 6 -3.65 2.81 -6.36
C PHE A 6 -2.22 3.06 -6.87
N VAL A 7 -1.52 3.98 -6.24
CA VAL A 7 -0.11 4.30 -6.54
C VAL A 7 0.78 3.79 -5.40
N ILE A 8 1.96 3.25 -5.74
CA ILE A 8 2.97 2.88 -4.75
C ILE A 8 4.06 3.96 -4.74
N ASN A 9 4.26 4.60 -3.60
CA ASN A 9 5.36 5.55 -3.38
C ASN A 9 6.39 4.96 -2.44
N ALA A 10 7.66 4.96 -2.84
CA ALA A 10 8.77 4.66 -1.94
C ALA A 10 9.10 5.91 -1.11
N GLN A 11 9.31 5.72 0.19
CA GLN A 11 9.70 6.77 1.11
C GLN A 11 10.77 6.28 2.08
N PRO A 12 11.78 7.10 2.37
CA PRO A 12 12.76 6.76 3.39
C PRO A 12 12.12 6.84 4.78
N VAL A 13 12.33 5.81 5.59
CA VAL A 13 11.93 5.76 6.99
C VAL A 13 13.17 5.57 7.84
N PHE A 14 13.36 6.49 8.78
CA PHE A 14 14.46 6.43 9.74
C PHE A 14 14.03 5.56 10.92
N THR A 15 14.77 4.49 11.15
CA THR A 15 14.60 3.60 12.30
C THR A 15 15.81 3.72 13.21
N ASN A 16 15.70 3.23 14.44
CA ASN A 16 16.84 3.15 15.38
C ASN A 16 18.00 2.28 14.83
N THR A 17 17.77 1.51 13.76
CA THR A 17 18.77 0.65 13.09
C THR A 17 19.30 1.23 11.79
N GLY A 18 18.91 2.46 11.42
CA GLY A 18 19.28 3.12 10.17
C GLY A 18 18.09 3.43 9.27
N GLN A 19 18.39 3.95 8.08
CA GLN A 19 17.41 4.29 7.06
C GLN A 19 16.95 3.04 6.29
N ARG A 20 15.65 2.87 6.14
CA ARG A 20 15.04 1.81 5.32
C ARG A 20 13.98 2.41 4.42
N ASP A 21 13.80 1.84 3.23
CA ASP A 21 12.69 2.22 2.36
C ASP A 21 11.40 1.54 2.82
N ALA A 22 10.34 2.33 2.96
CA ALA A 22 8.97 1.85 3.09
C ALA A 22 8.16 2.26 1.86
N TYR A 23 7.16 1.45 1.54
CA TYR A 23 6.33 1.59 0.35
C TYR A 23 4.90 1.92 0.77
N GLN A 24 4.47 3.15 0.50
CA GLN A 24 3.11 3.60 0.76
C GLN A 24 2.20 3.27 -0.42
N ILE A 25 0.98 2.86 -0.11
CA ILE A 25 -0.10 2.69 -1.08
C ILE A 25 -1.02 3.88 -0.94
N VAL A 26 -1.15 4.68 -2.00
CA VAL A 26 -1.92 5.92 -2.01
C VAL A 26 -3.12 5.75 -2.94
N CYS A 27 -4.29 6.20 -2.48
CA CYS A 27 -5.47 6.41 -3.32
C CYS A 27 -5.44 7.86 -3.81
N PRO A 28 -4.97 8.17 -5.03
CA PRO A 28 -4.80 9.55 -5.50
C PRO A 28 -6.13 10.31 -5.57
N GLN A 29 -7.24 9.60 -5.78
CA GLN A 29 -8.58 10.19 -5.85
C GLN A 29 -9.09 10.67 -4.49
N ALA A 30 -8.65 10.03 -3.40
CA ALA A 30 -9.02 10.40 -2.04
C ALA A 30 -7.94 11.23 -1.34
N GLY A 31 -6.72 11.28 -1.88
CA GLY A 31 -5.55 11.83 -1.20
C GLY A 31 -5.17 11.07 0.07
N LEU A 32 -5.59 9.80 0.20
CA LEU A 32 -5.41 9.00 1.41
C LEU A 32 -4.34 7.93 1.25
N ILE A 33 -3.55 7.74 2.30
CA ILE A 33 -2.66 6.59 2.46
C ILE A 33 -3.51 5.41 2.95
N VAL A 34 -3.46 4.32 2.21
CA VAL A 34 -4.28 3.13 2.45
C VAL A 34 -3.51 2.05 3.21
N ALA A 35 -2.21 1.96 2.97
CA ALA A 35 -1.31 1.06 3.69
C ALA A 35 0.15 1.50 3.56
N ILE A 36 1.00 1.02 4.47
CA ILE A 36 2.45 1.18 4.42
C ILE A 36 3.08 -0.21 4.55
N CYS A 37 3.98 -0.54 3.63
CA CYS A 37 4.64 -1.85 3.56
C CYS A 37 6.16 -1.72 3.66
N PRO A 38 6.85 -2.67 4.29
CA PRO A 38 8.31 -2.66 4.36
C PRO A 38 9.00 -3.08 3.04
N THR A 39 8.27 -3.63 2.06
CA THR A 39 8.83 -4.09 0.78
C THR A 39 7.91 -3.81 -0.40
N LEU A 40 8.50 -3.56 -1.58
CA LEU A 40 7.76 -3.31 -2.83
C LEU A 40 6.87 -4.49 -3.21
N SER A 41 7.39 -5.72 -3.13
CA SER A 41 6.64 -6.94 -3.45
C SER A 41 5.38 -7.07 -2.60
N ARG A 42 5.42 -6.69 -1.31
CA ARG A 42 4.24 -6.71 -0.44
C ARG A 42 3.23 -5.62 -0.82
N ALA A 43 3.71 -4.43 -1.18
CA ALA A 43 2.83 -3.36 -1.67
C ALA A 43 2.13 -3.74 -2.98
N GLN A 44 2.86 -4.36 -3.92
CA GLN A 44 2.30 -4.86 -5.19
C GLN A 44 1.26 -5.95 -4.98
N LYS A 45 1.49 -6.90 -4.05
CA LYS A 45 0.51 -7.93 -3.69
C LYS A 45 -0.80 -7.37 -3.14
N ILE A 46 -0.76 -6.24 -2.44
CA ILE A 46 -1.98 -5.59 -1.91
C ILE A 46 -2.81 -4.96 -3.03
N ILE A 47 -2.16 -4.46 -4.08
CA ILE A 47 -2.81 -3.70 -5.15
C ILE A 47 -3.27 -4.61 -6.31
N ASP A 48 -2.59 -5.73 -6.54
CA ASP A 48 -2.76 -6.73 -7.61
C ASP A 48 -3.08 -6.20 -9.04
N ARG A 49 -2.91 -7.04 -10.04
CA ARG A 49 -2.69 -6.75 -11.48
C ARG A 49 -3.70 -5.82 -12.18
N ASN A 50 -4.86 -5.57 -11.58
CA ASN A 50 -5.92 -4.71 -12.13
C ASN A 50 -6.20 -3.45 -11.28
N GLY A 51 -5.32 -3.11 -10.32
CA GLY A 51 -5.51 -1.96 -9.44
C GLY A 51 -6.68 -2.10 -8.46
N GLN A 52 -7.16 -3.33 -8.25
CA GLN A 52 -8.23 -3.64 -7.30
C GLN A 52 -7.64 -4.22 -6.02
N ARG A 53 -7.92 -3.54 -4.91
CA ARG A 53 -7.58 -3.97 -3.55
C ARG A 53 -8.21 -5.34 -3.27
N TRP A 54 -7.40 -6.34 -2.91
CA TRP A 54 -7.94 -7.54 -2.27
C TRP A 54 -8.57 -7.09 -0.94
N GLN A 55 -9.90 -7.19 -0.85
CA GLN A 55 -10.60 -7.05 0.43
C GLN A 55 -9.93 -8.00 1.42
N LEU A 56 -9.48 -7.47 2.56
CA LEU A 56 -9.35 -8.32 3.75
C LEU A 56 -10.75 -8.90 3.97
N PHE A 57 -10.91 -10.21 3.81
CA PHE A 57 -12.06 -10.91 4.37
C PHE A 57 -11.95 -10.80 5.90
N THR A 58 -12.49 -9.75 6.48
CA THR A 58 -12.87 -9.79 7.90
C THR A 58 -14.20 -10.51 7.97
N ASN A 59 -14.16 -11.76 8.42
CA ASN A 59 -15.04 -12.33 9.44
C ASN A 59 -14.75 -13.82 9.54
N ARG A 60 -13.93 -14.20 10.52
CA ARG A 60 -14.16 -15.48 11.21
C ARG A 60 -14.79 -15.11 12.55
N SER A 61 -16.05 -15.53 12.64
CA SER A 61 -16.94 -15.69 13.79
C SER A 61 -16.26 -15.81 15.15
#